data_AF-A0A7S3NSE6-F1
#
_entry.id   AF-A0A7S3NSE6-F1
#
_cell.length_a   1.000
_cell.length_b   1.000
_cell.length_c   1.000
_cell.angle_alpha   90.00
_cell.angle_beta   90.00
_cell.angle_gamma   90.00
#
_symmetry.space_group_name_H-M   'P 1'
#
loop_
_entity.id
_entity.type
_entity.pdbx_description
1 polymer ?
#
loop_
_entity_poly.entity_id
_entity_poly.type
_entity_poly.pdbx_seq_one_letter_code
_entity_poly.pdbx_strand_id
1 'polypeptide(L)'
;MFTKTLLTKNLSIFRPSIRNFRYILRNPLTQPEVTISETEKEAQKDLPVWDRIFDHRKYMEHEGPLKISTGLAMLDVEPFPRLKLMKLYYMALEEIRDLPDAYKYKVVSEELTKFRMEIVDQNKSIKKIEELIGYGMVEELIFAAHNELKLLKIVKRWKPWEEYGDYDDKQFDEELSNMNSDHWFAEPSETYMHERHDKPERPATSGPGKDE
;
A
#
# COMPACT_ATOMS: atom_id res chain seq x y z
N MET A 1 -12.26 -8.87 93.04
CA MET A 1 -11.09 -9.41 92.31
C MET A 1 -11.58 -10.29 91.18
N PHE A 2 -10.83 -10.38 90.07
CA PHE A 2 -11.07 -11.09 88.81
C PHE A 2 -11.57 -10.23 87.63
N THR A 3 -10.61 -9.71 86.86
CA THR A 3 -10.79 -9.36 85.46
C THR A 3 -9.97 -10.34 84.60
N LYS A 4 -10.64 -11.03 83.68
CA LYS A 4 -10.03 -11.95 82.72
C LYS A 4 -9.33 -11.13 81.63
N THR A 5 -8.04 -11.31 81.47
CA THR A 5 -7.25 -10.81 80.33
C THR A 5 -7.56 -11.65 79.09
N LEU A 6 -8.22 -11.08 78.09
CA LEU A 6 -8.33 -11.67 76.74
C LEU A 6 -7.21 -11.11 75.86
N LEU A 7 -6.34 -12.02 75.43
CA LEU A 7 -5.19 -11.76 74.57
C LEU A 7 -5.66 -11.82 73.12
N THR A 8 -6.00 -10.68 72.52
CA THR A 8 -6.30 -10.60 71.09
C THR A 8 -5.00 -10.47 70.31
N LYS A 9 -4.56 -11.58 69.69
CA LYS A 9 -3.43 -11.59 68.76
C LYS A 9 -3.82 -10.76 67.53
N ASN A 10 -3.13 -9.64 67.33
CA ASN A 10 -3.13 -8.92 66.05
C ASN A 10 -2.47 -9.80 64.99
N LEU A 11 -3.28 -10.54 64.23
CA LEU A 11 -2.83 -11.17 62.99
C LEU A 11 -2.65 -10.06 61.95
N SER A 12 -1.43 -9.55 61.81
CA SER A 12 -1.05 -8.76 60.65
C SER A 12 -1.07 -9.67 59.42
N ILE A 13 -2.14 -9.61 58.65
CA ILE A 13 -2.21 -10.21 57.32
C ILE A 13 -1.17 -9.50 56.47
N PHE A 14 -0.02 -10.15 56.25
CA PHE A 14 0.98 -9.69 55.31
C PHE A 14 0.37 -9.83 53.91
N ARG A 15 -0.23 -8.76 53.38
CA ARG A 15 -0.59 -8.70 51.97
C ARG A 15 0.72 -8.74 51.18
N PRO A 16 0.99 -9.76 50.35
CA PRO A 16 2.14 -9.68 49.46
C PRO A 16 1.93 -8.45 48.59
N SER A 17 2.98 -7.63 48.45
CA SER A 17 3.02 -6.55 47.47
C SER A 17 2.85 -7.20 46.10
N ILE A 18 1.62 -7.23 45.58
CA ILE A 18 1.36 -7.50 44.18
C ILE A 18 2.29 -6.54 43.44
N ARG A 19 3.19 -7.06 42.61
CA ARG A 19 4.00 -6.24 41.72
C ARG A 19 3.04 -5.59 40.75
N ASN A 20 2.45 -4.47 41.16
CA ASN A 20 1.73 -3.59 40.27
C ASN A 20 2.72 -3.23 39.17
N PHE A 21 2.38 -3.55 37.92
CA PHE A 21 3.03 -2.94 36.77
C PHE A 21 3.07 -1.44 37.05
N ARG A 22 4.28 -0.85 37.04
CA ARG A 22 4.48 0.54 37.46
C ARG A 22 3.76 1.46 36.47
N TYR A 23 2.50 1.79 36.74
CA TYR A 23 1.73 2.80 36.00
C TYR A 23 2.31 4.22 36.12
N ILE A 24 3.35 4.42 36.93
CA ILE A 24 4.00 5.71 37.21
C ILE A 24 5.38 5.83 36.52
N LEU A 25 5.79 4.87 35.68
CA LEU A 25 6.96 5.07 34.82
C LEU A 25 6.60 6.09 33.72
N ARG A 26 6.79 7.39 34.00
CA ARG A 26 6.93 8.38 32.93
C ARG A 26 8.06 7.90 32.03
N ASN A 27 7.81 7.90 30.73
CA ASN A 27 8.83 7.52 29.74
C ASN A 27 10.11 8.34 30.03
N PRO A 28 11.25 7.70 30.38
CA PRO A 28 12.48 8.40 30.70
C PRO A 28 13.07 9.12 29.47
N LEU A 29 12.62 8.76 28.26
CA LEU A 29 13.03 9.38 27.00
C LEU A 29 12.04 10.49 26.61
N THR A 30 12.11 11.63 27.31
CA THR A 30 11.34 12.83 26.94
C THR A 30 11.92 13.52 25.71
N GLN A 31 13.24 13.45 25.52
CA GLN A 31 13.91 14.01 24.36
C GLN A 31 13.69 13.12 23.12
N PRO A 32 13.63 13.72 21.91
CA PRO A 32 13.59 12.94 20.68
C PRO A 32 14.89 12.14 20.54
N GLU A 33 14.83 10.96 19.90
CA GLU A 33 16.00 10.10 19.68
C GLU A 33 17.11 10.80 18.87
N VAL A 34 16.74 11.79 18.05
CA VAL A 34 17.66 12.62 17.27
C VAL A 34 17.63 14.05 17.80
N THR A 35 18.72 14.49 18.43
CA THR A 35 18.92 15.87 18.88
C THR A 35 19.69 16.65 17.80
N ILE A 36 18.97 17.25 16.86
CA ILE A 36 19.55 18.19 15.87
C ILE A 36 19.66 19.60 16.46
N SER A 37 20.70 20.33 16.05
CA SER A 37 20.89 21.74 16.40
C SER A 37 19.77 22.61 15.82
N GLU A 38 19.52 23.78 16.40
CA GLU A 38 18.45 24.67 15.93
C GLU A 38 18.71 25.17 14.51
N THR A 39 19.97 25.44 14.17
CA THR A 39 20.41 25.83 12.83
C THR A 39 20.13 24.74 11.79
N GLU A 40 20.34 23.47 12.13
CA GLU A 40 20.03 22.34 11.24
C GLU A 40 18.52 22.16 11.04
N LYS A 41 17.71 22.42 12.08
CA LYS A 41 16.25 22.40 11.97
C LYS A 41 15.73 23.46 11.02
N GLU A 42 16.34 24.65 11.04
CA GLU A 42 15.97 25.74 10.12
C GLU A 42 16.33 25.37 8.69
N ALA A 43 17.55 24.92 8.44
CA ALA A 43 17.96 24.42 7.13
C ALA A 43 17.04 23.30 6.62
N GLN A 44 16.55 22.44 7.52
CA GLN A 44 15.65 21.35 7.14
C GLN A 44 14.27 21.81 6.66
N LYS A 45 13.77 22.95 7.16
CA LYS A 45 12.46 23.49 6.77
C LYS A 45 12.44 23.98 5.33
N ASP A 46 13.57 24.48 4.84
CA ASP A 46 13.71 25.03 3.49
C ASP A 46 13.76 23.92 2.41
N LEU A 47 14.18 22.71 2.80
CA LEU A 47 14.21 21.54 1.90
C LEU A 47 12.79 21.04 1.58
N PRO A 48 12.56 20.44 0.40
CA PRO A 48 11.28 19.82 0.06
C PRO A 48 11.03 18.60 0.95
N VAL A 49 9.76 18.23 1.14
CA VAL A 49 9.34 17.23 2.15
C VAL A 49 10.14 15.92 2.07
N TRP A 50 10.31 15.37 0.86
CA TRP A 50 10.96 14.08 0.64
C TRP A 50 12.48 14.08 0.87
N ASP A 51 13.13 15.24 0.90
CA ASP A 51 14.56 15.36 1.24
C ASP A 51 14.77 15.61 2.74
N ARG A 52 13.68 15.72 3.52
CA ARG A 52 13.76 15.98 4.96
C ARG A 52 14.05 14.74 5.78
N ILE A 53 14.75 14.94 6.90
CA ILE A 53 14.83 13.94 7.96
C ILE A 53 13.42 13.65 8.47
N PHE A 54 13.09 12.35 8.57
CA PHE A 54 11.76 11.91 8.96
C PHE A 54 11.49 12.09 10.47
N ASP A 55 10.60 13.03 10.80
CA ASP A 55 10.19 13.33 12.17
C ASP A 55 9.00 12.49 12.64
N HIS A 56 9.26 11.37 13.32
CA HIS A 56 8.23 10.48 13.84
C HIS A 56 7.19 11.19 14.73
N ARG A 57 7.65 12.08 15.63
CA ARG A 57 6.76 12.80 16.55
C ARG A 57 5.80 13.74 15.81
N LYS A 58 6.29 14.43 14.77
CA LYS A 58 5.50 15.38 13.97
C LYS A 58 4.28 14.71 13.32
N TYR A 59 4.45 13.48 12.83
CA TYR A 59 3.39 12.75 12.12
C TYR A 59 2.56 11.82 13.00
N MET A 60 2.96 11.56 14.25
CA MET A 60 2.09 10.93 15.25
C MET A 60 0.94 11.85 15.67
N GLU A 61 1.18 13.16 15.66
CA GLU A 61 0.17 14.15 15.99
C GLU A 61 -0.82 14.34 14.84
N HIS A 62 -2.12 14.36 15.16
CA HIS A 62 -3.19 14.73 14.23
C HIS A 62 -4.21 15.64 14.93
N GLU A 63 -4.90 16.44 14.14
CA GLU A 63 -5.95 17.34 14.63
C GLU A 63 -7.33 16.71 14.45
N GLY A 64 -8.13 16.74 15.51
CA GLY A 64 -9.51 16.26 15.54
C GLY A 64 -9.67 14.91 16.25
N PRO A 65 -10.93 14.50 16.50
CA PRO A 65 -11.22 13.19 17.07
C PRO A 65 -10.92 12.08 16.06
N LEU A 66 -10.47 10.93 16.58
CA LEU A 66 -10.30 9.72 15.77
C LEU A 66 -11.67 9.23 15.26
N LYS A 67 -11.68 8.63 14.07
CA LYS A 67 -12.88 8.00 13.52
C LYS A 67 -13.32 6.83 14.42
N ILE A 68 -14.62 6.64 14.56
CA ILE A 68 -15.19 5.51 15.34
C ILE A 68 -15.11 4.22 14.52
N SER A 69 -15.45 4.29 13.23
CA SER A 69 -15.36 3.20 12.27
C SER A 69 -15.20 3.77 10.85
N THR A 70 -14.68 2.95 9.93
CA THR A 70 -14.56 3.27 8.49
C THR A 70 -15.86 3.00 7.73
N GLY A 71 -16.74 2.13 8.25
CA GLY A 71 -17.94 1.68 7.57
C GLY A 71 -17.72 0.62 6.49
N LEU A 72 -16.47 0.21 6.25
CA LEU A 72 -16.10 -0.84 5.31
C LEU A 72 -15.79 -2.15 6.04
N ALA A 73 -16.27 -3.26 5.49
CA ALA A 73 -15.97 -4.58 6.05
C ALA A 73 -14.47 -4.89 5.91
N MET A 74 -13.88 -5.44 6.98
CA MET A 74 -12.46 -5.83 7.04
C MET A 74 -11.44 -4.67 6.89
N LEU A 75 -11.86 -3.42 7.09
CA LEU A 75 -10.95 -2.26 7.12
C LEU A 75 -11.05 -1.52 8.46
N ASP A 76 -10.05 -1.72 9.31
CA ASP A 76 -10.01 -1.06 10.62
C ASP A 76 -9.53 0.39 10.53
N VAL A 77 -10.02 1.22 11.46
CA VAL A 77 -9.55 2.62 11.61
C VAL A 77 -8.11 2.62 12.07
N GLU A 78 -7.29 3.41 11.39
CA GLU A 78 -5.88 3.53 11.72
C GLU A 78 -5.67 4.72 12.70
N PRO A 79 -4.94 4.54 13.83
CA PRO A 79 -4.81 5.56 14.87
C PRO A 79 -3.83 6.70 14.56
N PHE A 80 -2.84 6.48 13.70
CA PHE A 80 -1.78 7.43 13.32
C PHE A 80 -1.56 7.48 11.78
N PRO A 81 -2.57 7.94 11.00
CA PRO A 81 -2.59 7.64 9.56
C PRO A 81 -1.52 8.42 8.80
N ARG A 82 -1.23 9.64 9.26
CA ARG A 82 -0.20 10.52 8.70
C ARG A 82 1.19 9.89 8.82
N LEU A 83 1.53 9.35 9.99
CA LEU A 83 2.81 8.67 10.23
C LEU A 83 2.97 7.48 9.28
N LYS A 84 1.93 6.65 9.19
CA LYS A 84 1.95 5.44 8.39
C LYS A 84 2.06 5.74 6.91
N LEU A 85 1.30 6.70 6.40
CA LEU A 85 1.38 7.18 5.02
C LEU A 85 2.77 7.69 4.68
N MET A 86 3.31 8.59 5.51
CA MET A 86 4.65 9.13 5.29
C MET A 86 5.70 8.02 5.19
N LYS A 87 5.70 7.08 6.14
CA LYS A 87 6.65 5.97 6.14
C LYS A 87 6.54 5.12 4.86
N LEU A 88 5.32 4.81 4.43
CA LEU A 88 5.09 4.04 3.21
C LEU A 88 5.59 4.79 1.97
N TYR A 89 5.37 6.11 1.90
CA TYR A 89 5.83 6.91 0.77
C TYR A 89 7.36 7.08 0.72
N TYR A 90 8.03 7.27 1.86
CA TYR A 90 9.50 7.26 1.88
C TYR A 90 10.06 5.94 1.38
N MET A 91 9.51 4.81 1.82
CA MET A 91 9.88 3.50 1.31
C MET A 91 9.58 3.37 -0.19
N ALA A 92 8.47 3.94 -0.66
CA ALA A 92 8.10 3.87 -2.08
C ALA A 92 9.07 4.69 -2.94
N LEU A 93 9.43 5.89 -2.52
CA LEU A 93 10.43 6.72 -3.21
C LEU A 93 11.79 6.03 -3.26
N GLU A 94 12.23 5.37 -2.19
CA GLU A 94 13.46 4.57 -2.19
C GLU A 94 13.39 3.45 -3.24
N GLU A 95 12.27 2.74 -3.32
CA GLU A 95 12.09 1.66 -4.29
C GLU A 95 12.01 2.20 -5.74
N ILE A 96 11.35 3.34 -5.95
CA ILE A 96 11.20 3.99 -7.27
C ILE A 96 12.55 4.46 -7.82
N ARG A 97 13.48 4.90 -6.96
CA ARG A 97 14.81 5.39 -7.38
C ARG A 97 15.60 4.37 -8.20
N ASP A 98 15.44 3.09 -7.92
CA ASP A 98 16.14 2.00 -8.63
C ASP A 98 15.60 1.72 -10.04
N LEU A 99 14.42 2.27 -10.40
CA LEU A 99 13.83 2.10 -11.73
C LEU A 99 14.54 2.98 -12.77
N PRO A 100 14.54 2.60 -14.06
CA PRO A 100 15.15 3.42 -15.12
C PRO A 100 14.33 4.70 -15.39
N ASP A 101 15.01 5.80 -15.71
CA ASP A 101 14.38 7.11 -15.94
C ASP A 101 13.50 7.16 -17.20
N ALA A 102 13.78 6.32 -18.19
CA ALA A 102 12.95 6.21 -19.40
C ALA A 102 11.57 5.59 -19.13
N TYR A 103 11.40 4.91 -17.99
CA TYR A 103 10.14 4.23 -17.67
C TYR A 103 9.10 5.24 -17.16
N LYS A 104 8.09 5.52 -17.98
CA LYS A 104 7.05 6.53 -17.69
C LYS A 104 6.34 6.31 -16.35
N TYR A 105 6.12 5.06 -15.95
CA TYR A 105 5.49 4.74 -14.66
C TYR A 105 6.33 5.24 -13.48
N LYS A 106 7.67 5.24 -13.57
CA LYS A 106 8.56 5.82 -12.55
C LYS A 106 8.21 7.28 -12.32
N VAL A 107 8.19 8.07 -13.40
CA VAL A 107 7.95 9.52 -13.36
C VAL A 107 6.58 9.82 -12.75
N VAL A 108 5.53 9.17 -13.23
CA VAL A 108 4.15 9.40 -12.75
C VAL A 108 3.98 8.95 -11.30
N SER A 109 4.52 7.78 -10.92
CA SER A 109 4.42 7.29 -9.54
C SER A 109 5.21 8.17 -8.57
N GLU A 110 6.37 8.69 -8.99
CA GLU A 110 7.19 9.62 -8.21
C GLU A 110 6.46 10.96 -7.98
N GLU A 111 5.93 11.58 -9.04
CA GLU A 111 5.16 12.83 -8.95
C GLU A 111 3.92 12.67 -8.06
N LEU A 112 3.16 11.59 -8.25
CA LEU A 112 1.97 11.30 -7.46
C LEU A 112 2.31 11.10 -5.97
N THR A 113 3.39 10.38 -5.69
CA THR A 113 3.86 10.13 -4.32
C THR A 113 4.30 11.43 -3.65
N LYS A 114 5.08 12.27 -4.35
CA LYS A 114 5.52 13.59 -3.87
C LYS A 114 4.34 14.51 -3.56
N PHE A 115 3.37 14.61 -4.48
CA PHE A 115 2.14 15.39 -4.29
C PHE A 115 1.37 14.95 -3.03
N ARG A 116 1.18 13.63 -2.85
CA ARG A 116 0.49 13.09 -1.66
C ARG A 116 1.26 13.37 -0.38
N MET A 117 2.60 13.28 -0.42
CA MET A 117 3.45 13.62 0.73
C MET A 117 3.31 15.10 1.13
N GLU A 118 3.32 16.03 0.16
CA GLU A 118 3.17 17.46 0.45
C GLU A 118 1.85 17.77 1.17
N ILE A 119 0.74 17.19 0.71
CA ILE A 119 -0.57 17.40 1.34
C ILE A 119 -0.60 16.88 2.79
N VAL A 120 -0.05 15.69 3.02
CA VAL A 120 0.00 15.08 4.36
C VAL A 120 0.93 15.83 5.31
N ASP A 121 2.00 16.45 4.78
CA ASP A 121 2.91 17.28 5.57
C ASP A 121 2.28 18.60 6.01
N GLN A 122 1.62 19.29 5.09
CA GLN A 122 0.99 20.60 5.30
C GLN A 122 -0.22 20.53 6.23
N ASN A 123 -0.99 19.44 6.16
CA ASN A 123 -2.27 19.31 6.87
C ASN A 123 -2.16 18.36 8.06
N LYS A 124 -2.60 18.82 9.24
CA LYS A 124 -2.71 17.99 10.45
C LYS A 124 -4.08 17.32 10.61
N SER A 125 -5.12 17.92 10.04
CA SER A 125 -6.48 17.39 10.08
C SER A 125 -6.68 16.32 9.01
N ILE A 126 -7.16 15.15 9.42
CA ILE A 126 -7.36 14.00 8.53
C ILE A 126 -8.42 14.31 7.46
N LYS A 127 -9.51 14.97 7.83
CA LYS A 127 -10.58 15.33 6.88
C LYS A 127 -10.10 16.23 5.75
N LYS A 128 -9.25 17.21 6.07
CA LYS A 128 -8.64 18.09 5.06
C LYS A 128 -7.75 17.30 4.10
N ILE A 129 -7.00 16.32 4.60
CA ILE A 129 -6.17 15.45 3.76
C ILE A 129 -7.06 14.65 2.78
N GLU A 130 -8.17 14.10 3.26
CA GLU A 130 -9.11 13.33 2.44
C GLU A 130 -9.74 14.19 1.33
N GLU A 131 -10.19 15.40 1.68
CA GLU A 131 -10.77 16.37 0.74
C GLU A 131 -9.75 16.82 -0.33
N LEU A 132 -8.50 17.09 0.06
CA LEU A 132 -7.46 17.57 -0.86
C LEU A 132 -6.94 16.48 -1.80
N ILE A 133 -6.81 15.24 -1.32
CA ILE A 133 -6.33 14.11 -2.14
C ILE A 133 -7.46 13.55 -3.02
N GLY A 134 -8.70 13.55 -2.53
CA GLY A 134 -9.86 13.08 -3.29
C GLY A 134 -9.86 11.57 -3.56
N TYR A 135 -9.19 10.77 -2.73
CA TYR A 135 -9.06 9.30 -2.88
C TYR A 135 -9.85 8.55 -1.80
N GLY A 136 -11.09 8.96 -1.53
CA GLY A 136 -11.90 8.35 -0.48
C GLY A 136 -11.35 8.58 0.93
N MET A 137 -11.30 7.52 1.73
CA MET A 137 -10.82 7.59 3.11
C MET A 137 -9.30 7.39 3.23
N VAL A 138 -8.70 7.94 4.29
CA VAL A 138 -7.26 7.80 4.54
C VAL A 138 -6.80 6.35 4.69
N GLU A 139 -7.67 5.45 5.18
CA GLU A 139 -7.39 4.03 5.33
C GLU A 139 -7.24 3.31 3.98
N GLU A 140 -8.08 3.67 3.00
CA GLU A 140 -7.98 3.17 1.62
C GLU A 140 -6.72 3.68 0.94
N LEU A 141 -6.34 4.94 1.22
CA LEU A 141 -5.10 5.53 0.75
C LEU A 141 -3.86 4.80 1.30
N ILE A 142 -3.88 4.41 2.59
CA ILE A 142 -2.82 3.60 3.21
C ILE A 142 -2.73 2.23 2.52
N PHE A 143 -3.87 1.60 2.26
CA PHE A 143 -3.92 0.31 1.56
C PHE A 143 -3.36 0.42 0.14
N ALA A 144 -3.72 1.47 -0.59
CA ALA A 144 -3.19 1.75 -1.92
C ALA A 144 -1.68 1.98 -1.90
N ALA A 145 -1.15 2.78 -0.97
CA ALA A 145 0.30 2.98 -0.82
C ALA A 145 1.05 1.68 -0.48
N HIS A 146 0.45 0.79 0.29
CA HIS A 146 1.03 -0.51 0.59
C HIS A 146 1.02 -1.45 -0.62
N ASN A 147 -0.02 -1.40 -1.44
CA ASN A 147 -0.07 -2.16 -2.70
C ASN A 147 0.92 -1.62 -3.72
N GLU A 148 1.12 -0.30 -3.78
CA GLU A 148 2.14 0.32 -4.62
C GLU A 148 3.54 -0.19 -4.26
N LEU A 149 3.88 -0.26 -2.96
CA LEU A 149 5.14 -0.86 -2.51
C LEU A 149 5.32 -2.32 -2.94
N LYS A 150 4.24 -3.12 -2.90
CA LYS A 150 4.29 -4.51 -3.40
C LYS A 150 4.47 -4.54 -4.90
N LEU A 151 3.76 -3.69 -5.63
CA LEU A 151 3.84 -3.57 -7.07
C LEU A 151 5.25 -3.19 -7.51
N LEU A 152 5.88 -2.20 -6.87
CA LEU A 152 7.26 -1.79 -7.16
C LEU A 152 8.24 -2.96 -7.05
N LYS A 153 8.09 -3.83 -6.05
CA LYS A 153 8.93 -5.03 -5.91
C LYS A 153 8.71 -6.05 -7.04
N ILE A 154 7.48 -6.19 -7.50
CA ILE A 154 7.13 -7.05 -8.65
C ILE A 154 7.68 -6.44 -9.94
N VAL A 155 7.48 -5.15 -10.15
CA VAL A 155 7.94 -4.37 -11.31
C VAL A 155 9.46 -4.44 -11.44
N LYS A 156 10.21 -4.35 -10.34
CA LYS A 156 11.67 -4.58 -10.32
C LYS A 156 12.07 -5.97 -10.81
N ARG A 157 11.29 -7.00 -10.44
CA ARG A 157 11.56 -8.39 -10.83
C ARG A 157 11.20 -8.65 -12.29
N TRP A 158 10.09 -8.09 -12.76
CA TRP A 158 9.53 -8.38 -14.08
C TRP A 158 10.08 -7.47 -15.17
N LYS A 159 10.57 -6.28 -14.81
CA LYS A 159 11.15 -5.29 -15.72
C LYS A 159 10.31 -5.03 -16.98
N PRO A 160 9.05 -4.58 -16.83
CA PRO A 160 8.14 -4.38 -17.96
C PRO A 160 8.57 -3.30 -18.97
N TRP A 161 9.63 -2.53 -18.67
CA TRP A 161 10.22 -1.54 -19.58
C TRP A 161 11.21 -2.16 -20.57
N GLU A 162 11.62 -3.41 -20.40
CA GLU A 162 12.38 -4.13 -21.42
C GLU A 162 11.37 -4.51 -22.53
N GLU A 163 11.54 -3.95 -23.73
CA GLU A 163 10.63 -4.22 -24.85
C GLU A 163 10.57 -5.73 -25.14
N TYR A 164 9.35 -6.27 -25.15
CA TYR A 164 9.10 -7.58 -25.71
C TYR A 164 8.86 -7.39 -27.22
N GLY A 165 9.63 -8.10 -28.05
CA GLY A 165 9.67 -7.88 -29.50
C GLY A 165 8.30 -7.98 -30.20
N ASP A 166 8.20 -7.25 -31.32
CA ASP A 166 7.13 -7.18 -32.33
C ASP A 166 5.94 -8.15 -32.09
N TYR A 167 5.05 -7.79 -31.15
CA TYR A 167 3.71 -8.34 -31.15
C TYR A 167 2.95 -7.68 -32.31
N ASP A 168 2.29 -8.47 -33.15
CA ASP A 168 1.46 -7.96 -34.23
C ASP A 168 0.16 -7.41 -33.60
N ASP A 169 0.19 -6.15 -33.17
CA ASP A 169 -0.91 -5.42 -32.51
C ASP A 169 -2.24 -5.47 -33.28
N LYS A 170 -2.20 -5.88 -34.56
CA LYS A 170 -3.35 -6.01 -35.45
C LYS A 170 -4.45 -6.92 -34.91
N GLN A 171 -4.11 -7.98 -34.17
CA GLN A 171 -5.12 -8.91 -33.64
C GLN A 171 -5.96 -8.26 -32.54
N PHE A 172 -5.35 -7.44 -31.69
CA PHE A 172 -6.05 -6.75 -30.59
C PHE A 172 -6.94 -5.62 -31.10
N ASP A 173 -6.46 -4.87 -32.10
CA ASP A 173 -7.24 -3.80 -32.74
C ASP A 173 -8.48 -4.34 -33.45
N GLU A 174 -8.40 -5.52 -34.07
CA GLU A 174 -9.52 -6.19 -34.72
C GLU A 174 -10.57 -6.68 -33.70
N GLU A 175 -10.14 -7.21 -32.55
CA GLU A 175 -11.05 -7.62 -31.46
C GLU A 175 -11.80 -6.43 -30.83
N LEU A 176 -11.13 -5.29 -30.61
CA LEU A 176 -11.79 -4.08 -30.11
C LEU A 176 -12.80 -3.50 -31.11
N SER A 177 -12.55 -3.67 -32.41
CA SER A 177 -13.45 -3.21 -33.46
C SER A 177 -14.78 -3.98 -33.51
N ASN A 178 -14.82 -5.18 -32.91
CA ASN A 178 -16.02 -6.01 -32.80
C ASN A 178 -16.91 -5.63 -31.60
N MET A 179 -16.50 -4.68 -30.75
CA MET A 179 -17.34 -4.16 -29.67
C MET A 179 -18.41 -3.21 -30.23
N ASN A 180 -19.69 -3.50 -29.98
CA ASN A 180 -20.81 -2.66 -30.40
C ASN A 180 -21.78 -2.43 -29.22
N SER A 181 -22.75 -1.52 -29.36
CA SER A 181 -23.76 -1.23 -28.33
C SER A 181 -24.52 -2.46 -27.84
N ASP A 182 -24.64 -3.48 -28.71
CA ASP A 182 -25.43 -4.67 -28.47
C ASP A 182 -24.59 -5.81 -27.85
N HIS A 183 -23.27 -5.76 -27.98
CA HIS A 183 -22.33 -6.72 -27.42
C HIS A 183 -21.23 -5.99 -26.63
N TRP A 184 -21.39 -6.00 -25.31
CA TRP A 184 -20.51 -5.29 -24.39
C TRP A 184 -19.09 -5.88 -24.30
N PHE A 185 -18.86 -7.03 -24.92
CA PHE A 185 -17.58 -7.74 -24.93
C PHE A 185 -17.19 -8.04 -26.38
N ALA A 186 -15.88 -7.98 -26.66
CA ALA A 186 -15.33 -8.43 -27.92
C ALA A 186 -15.58 -9.94 -28.06
N GLU A 187 -16.43 -10.33 -29.00
CA GLU A 187 -16.51 -11.72 -29.42
C GLU A 187 -15.35 -11.97 -30.39
N PRO A 188 -14.54 -13.04 -30.19
CA PRO A 188 -13.66 -13.50 -31.24
C PRO A 188 -14.51 -13.66 -32.49
N SER A 189 -14.14 -13.04 -33.60
CA SER A 189 -14.81 -13.35 -34.86
C SER A 189 -14.51 -14.81 -35.14
N GLU A 190 -15.43 -15.70 -34.75
CA GLU A 190 -15.42 -17.07 -35.21
C GLU A 190 -15.69 -16.97 -36.71
N THR A 191 -14.65 -16.76 -37.51
CA THR A 191 -14.63 -17.31 -38.85
C THR A 191 -14.55 -18.81 -38.69
N TYR A 192 -15.65 -19.40 -38.24
CA TYR A 192 -16.02 -20.76 -38.57
C TYR A 192 -16.26 -20.71 -40.08
N MET A 193 -15.14 -20.67 -40.83
CA MET A 193 -15.14 -21.20 -42.17
C MET A 193 -15.92 -22.48 -42.04
N HIS A 194 -17.00 -22.58 -42.79
CA HIS A 194 -17.67 -23.84 -42.99
C HIS A 194 -16.72 -24.71 -43.82
N GLU A 195 -15.49 -24.94 -43.32
CA GLU A 195 -14.76 -26.15 -43.60
C GLU A 195 -15.72 -27.22 -43.12
N ARG A 196 -16.52 -27.71 -44.07
CA ARG A 196 -17.06 -29.05 -43.95
C ARG A 196 -15.85 -29.86 -43.53
N HIS A 197 -15.87 -30.39 -42.31
CA HIS A 197 -14.96 -31.46 -41.91
C HIS A 197 -15.37 -32.70 -42.71
N ASP A 198 -15.28 -32.59 -44.03
CA ASP A 198 -15.36 -33.70 -44.95
C ASP A 198 -14.20 -34.57 -44.56
N LYS A 199 -14.52 -35.79 -44.15
CA LYS A 199 -13.53 -36.78 -43.75
C LYS A 199 -12.50 -36.86 -44.89
N PRO A 200 -11.19 -36.68 -44.61
CA PRO A 200 -10.19 -36.75 -45.67
C PRO A 200 -10.35 -38.09 -46.38
N GLU A 201 -10.23 -38.09 -47.71
CA GLU A 201 -10.35 -39.31 -48.51
C GLU A 201 -9.41 -40.37 -47.94
N ARG A 202 -9.97 -41.54 -47.60
CA ARG A 202 -9.19 -42.62 -47.01
C ARG A 202 -8.15 -43.04 -48.06
N PRO A 203 -6.85 -43.06 -47.74
CA PRO A 203 -5.83 -43.46 -48.71
C PRO A 203 -6.19 -44.86 -49.25
N ALA A 204 -6.07 -45.03 -50.57
CA ALA A 204 -6.42 -46.28 -51.21
C ALA A 204 -5.56 -47.40 -50.63
N THR A 205 -6.19 -48.34 -49.91
CA THR A 205 -5.52 -49.54 -49.45
C THR A 205 -5.21 -50.39 -50.69
N SER A 206 -3.95 -50.34 -51.14
CA SER A 206 -3.33 -51.20 -52.17
C SER A 206 -4.15 -51.40 -53.45
N GLY A 207 -4.05 -50.45 -54.39
CA GLY A 207 -4.27 -50.69 -55.83
C GLY A 207 -2.93 -51.03 -56.51
N PRO A 208 -2.92 -51.81 -57.60
CA PRO A 208 -1.68 -52.36 -58.16
C PRO A 208 -0.75 -51.22 -58.61
N GLY A 209 0.49 -51.25 -58.09
CA GLY A 209 1.54 -50.30 -58.43
C GLY A 209 1.77 -50.26 -59.93
N LYS A 210 1.72 -49.06 -60.50
CA LYS A 210 2.36 -48.80 -61.79
C LYS A 210 3.74 -48.25 -61.49
N ASP A 211 4.70 -49.15 -61.47
CA ASP A 211 6.10 -48.83 -61.66
C ASP A 211 6.29 -48.35 -63.11
N GLU A 212 6.79 -47.14 -63.29
CA GLU A 212 7.66 -46.68 -64.40
C GLU A 212 8.15 -45.24 -64.13
#